data_AF-A0A7Y3XB33-F1
#
_entry.id   AF-A0A7Y3XB33-F1
#
_cell.length_a   1.000
_cell.length_b   1.000
_cell.length_c   1.000
_cell.angle_alpha   90.00
_cell.angle_beta   90.00
_cell.angle_gamma   90.00
#
_symmetry.space_group_name_H-M   'P 1'
#
loop_
_entity.id
_entity.type
_entity.pdbx_description
1 polymer ?
#
loop_
_entity_poly.entity_id
_entity_poly.type
_entity_poly.pdbx_seq_one_letter_code
_entity_poly.pdbx_strand_id
1 'polypeptide(L)'
;MEKLRAGESLTQKEQTINQQGLVSTLLDDHDKLDRAVFSAYGWEDLAEQLVGLPGATTPLPDKPAAQAQAEEELLMRLVAINKERAAEEAQGKVRWLRPEYQAPQEAAPTQAEMASATRADAAPAADKTKASWPKDLATQVTLLRDMLAASPHSAESLASQFKRKPVKGVSEVLSALAALGQAQQENEQWRLVR
;
A
#
# COMPACT_ATOMS: atom_id res chain seq x y z
N MET A 1 -21.58 -25.39 -9.03
CA MET A 1 -20.30 -25.57 -9.74
C MET A 1 -19.48 -26.70 -9.17
N GLU A 2 -19.26 -26.76 -7.84
CA GLU A 2 -18.42 -27.81 -7.23
C GLU A 2 -18.81 -29.25 -7.62
N LYS A 3 -20.10 -29.60 -7.64
CA LYS A 3 -20.55 -30.92 -8.15
C LYS A 3 -20.13 -31.21 -9.59
N LEU A 4 -20.12 -30.20 -10.46
CA LEU A 4 -19.66 -30.35 -11.84
C LEU A 4 -18.13 -30.55 -11.88
N ARG A 5 -17.38 -29.78 -11.07
CA ARG A 5 -15.92 -29.94 -10.92
C ARG A 5 -15.54 -31.32 -10.40
N ALA A 6 -16.33 -31.86 -9.47
CA ALA A 6 -16.16 -33.20 -8.91
C ALA A 6 -16.68 -34.33 -9.83
N GLY A 7 -17.30 -34.00 -10.97
CA GLY A 7 -17.90 -34.99 -11.87
C GLY A 7 -19.13 -35.71 -11.29
N GLU A 8 -19.76 -35.14 -10.25
CA GLU A 8 -20.95 -35.71 -9.62
C GLU A 8 -22.20 -35.55 -10.50
N SER A 9 -23.10 -36.53 -10.43
CA SER A 9 -24.38 -36.46 -11.11
C SER A 9 -25.30 -35.42 -10.47
N LEU A 10 -25.88 -34.55 -11.28
CA LEU A 10 -26.86 -33.56 -10.83
C LEU A 10 -28.26 -34.19 -10.70
N THR A 11 -28.95 -33.89 -9.60
CA THR A 11 -30.38 -34.19 -9.43
C THR A 11 -31.23 -33.36 -10.41
N GLN A 12 -32.50 -33.72 -10.63
CA GLN A 12 -33.39 -32.95 -11.52
C GLN A 12 -33.50 -31.47 -11.13
N LYS A 13 -33.60 -31.18 -9.83
CA LYS A 13 -33.64 -29.79 -9.33
C LYS A 13 -32.32 -29.06 -9.65
N GLU A 14 -31.18 -29.71 -9.45
CA GLU A 14 -29.86 -29.14 -9.73
C GLU A 14 -29.61 -28.96 -11.23
N GLN A 15 -30.13 -29.85 -12.08
CA GLN A 15 -30.09 -29.70 -13.53
C GLN A 15 -30.88 -28.47 -13.98
N THR A 16 -32.08 -28.25 -13.45
CA THR A 16 -32.86 -27.04 -13.73
C THR A 16 -32.09 -25.78 -13.31
N ILE A 17 -31.47 -25.78 -12.13
CA ILE A 17 -30.63 -24.66 -11.66
C ILE A 17 -29.42 -24.46 -12.57
N ASN A 18 -28.74 -25.54 -12.96
CA ASN A 18 -27.61 -25.48 -13.88
C ASN A 18 -28.00 -24.80 -15.19
N GLN A 19 -29.14 -25.20 -15.76
CA GLN A 19 -29.59 -24.74 -17.06
C GLN A 19 -30.08 -23.28 -17.02
N GLN A 20 -30.85 -22.91 -15.99
CA GLN A 20 -31.32 -21.53 -15.82
C GLN A 20 -30.19 -20.56 -15.44
N GLY A 21 -29.25 -21.02 -14.59
CA GLY A 21 -28.10 -20.23 -14.15
C GLY A 21 -26.90 -20.31 -15.07
N LEU A 22 -26.98 -21.05 -16.19
CA LEU A 22 -25.88 -21.32 -17.13
C LEU A 22 -24.58 -21.74 -16.42
N VAL A 23 -24.72 -22.58 -15.39
CA VAL A 23 -23.63 -22.89 -14.45
C VAL A 23 -22.47 -23.62 -15.14
N SER A 24 -22.76 -24.43 -16.17
CA SER A 24 -21.73 -25.09 -16.98
C SER A 24 -20.94 -24.12 -17.86
N THR A 25 -21.60 -23.10 -18.42
CA THR A 25 -20.92 -22.05 -19.20
C THR A 25 -20.05 -21.20 -18.29
N LEU A 26 -20.58 -20.80 -17.13
CA LEU A 26 -19.81 -20.06 -16.13
C LEU A 26 -18.56 -20.82 -15.68
N LEU A 27 -18.69 -22.14 -15.50
CA LEU A 27 -17.57 -23.02 -15.16
C LEU A 27 -16.48 -23.00 -16.25
N ASP A 28 -16.86 -23.19 -17.51
CA ASP A 28 -15.94 -23.16 -18.65
C ASP A 28 -15.23 -21.81 -18.80
N ASP A 29 -15.97 -20.71 -18.64
CA ASP A 29 -15.41 -19.35 -18.67
C ASP A 29 -14.44 -19.11 -17.51
N HIS A 30 -14.73 -19.63 -16.32
CA HIS A 30 -13.81 -19.57 -15.17
C HIS A 30 -12.52 -20.33 -15.46
N ASP A 31 -12.61 -21.54 -15.99
CA ASP A 31 -11.43 -22.36 -16.29
C ASP A 31 -10.58 -21.74 -17.42
N LYS A 32 -11.21 -21.10 -18.41
CA LYS A 32 -10.51 -20.32 -19.45
C LYS A 32 -9.79 -19.11 -18.88
N LEU A 33 -10.46 -18.36 -18.00
CA LEU A 33 -9.87 -17.21 -17.32
C LEU A 33 -8.67 -17.64 -16.49
N ASP A 34 -8.81 -18.67 -15.66
CA ASP A 34 -7.74 -19.17 -14.80
C ASP A 34 -6.54 -19.60 -15.65
N ARG A 35 -6.75 -20.37 -16.73
CA ARG A 35 -5.68 -20.75 -17.67
C ARG A 35 -4.98 -19.54 -18.28
N ALA A 36 -5.74 -18.51 -18.69
CA ALA A 36 -5.16 -17.30 -19.25
C ALA A 36 -4.32 -16.54 -18.21
N VAL A 37 -4.76 -16.50 -16.94
CA VAL A 37 -3.99 -15.91 -15.84
C VAL A 37 -2.69 -16.69 -15.63
N PHE A 38 -2.75 -18.01 -15.45
CA PHE A 38 -1.55 -18.83 -15.28
C PHE A 38 -0.57 -18.66 -16.44
N SER A 39 -1.06 -18.63 -17.69
CA SER A 39 -0.19 -18.44 -18.85
C SER A 39 0.45 -17.05 -18.91
N ALA A 40 -0.25 -15.99 -18.46
CA ALA A 40 0.33 -14.65 -18.36
C ALA A 40 1.53 -14.58 -17.39
N TYR A 41 1.56 -15.45 -16.38
CA TYR A 41 2.69 -15.61 -15.45
C TYR A 41 3.70 -16.69 -15.88
N GLY A 42 3.44 -17.43 -16.97
CA GLY A 42 4.26 -18.56 -17.41
C GLY A 42 4.21 -19.76 -16.45
N TRP A 43 3.06 -19.99 -15.83
CA TRP A 43 2.82 -21.02 -14.80
C TRP A 43 1.88 -22.12 -15.33
N GLU A 44 2.05 -22.53 -16.58
CA GLU A 44 1.24 -23.59 -17.20
C GLU A 44 1.32 -24.92 -16.44
N ASP A 45 2.46 -25.20 -15.80
CA ASP A 45 2.70 -26.38 -14.97
C ASP A 45 1.75 -26.48 -13.77
N LEU A 46 1.40 -25.33 -13.17
CA LEU A 46 0.41 -25.24 -12.09
C LEU A 46 -1.01 -25.24 -12.63
N ALA A 47 -1.24 -24.69 -13.82
CA ALA A 47 -2.56 -24.65 -14.43
C ALA A 47 -3.13 -26.06 -14.67
N GLU A 48 -2.28 -27.01 -15.07
CA GLU A 48 -2.66 -28.43 -15.24
C GLU A 48 -3.09 -29.09 -13.93
N GLN A 49 -2.55 -28.65 -12.80
CA GLN A 49 -2.75 -29.25 -11.49
C GLN A 49 -3.81 -28.56 -10.64
N LEU A 50 -4.29 -27.39 -11.04
CA LEU A 50 -5.20 -26.56 -10.24
C LEU A 50 -6.49 -26.18 -10.97
N VAL A 51 -6.44 -25.92 -12.29
CA VAL A 51 -7.62 -25.45 -13.02
C VAL A 51 -8.60 -26.59 -13.27
N GLY A 52 -9.90 -26.33 -13.07
CA GLY A 52 -10.94 -27.35 -13.25
C GLY A 52 -11.23 -28.14 -11.98
N LEU A 53 -10.32 -28.15 -11.00
CA LEU A 53 -10.43 -28.99 -9.81
C LEU A 53 -11.39 -28.42 -8.74
N PRO A 54 -12.03 -29.28 -7.94
CA PRO A 54 -12.83 -28.84 -6.80
C PRO A 54 -12.01 -28.02 -5.80
N GLY A 55 -12.66 -27.12 -5.08
CA GLY A 55 -12.01 -26.33 -4.03
C GLY A 55 -11.62 -24.91 -4.42
N ALA A 56 -11.81 -24.51 -5.68
CA ALA A 56 -11.55 -23.15 -6.14
C ALA A 56 -12.54 -22.12 -5.57
N THR A 57 -13.83 -22.46 -5.50
CA THR A 57 -14.89 -21.52 -5.05
C THR A 57 -15.49 -21.86 -3.70
N THR A 58 -15.05 -22.94 -3.07
CA THR A 58 -15.51 -23.37 -1.73
C THR A 58 -14.35 -24.08 -1.05
N PRO A 59 -14.06 -23.82 0.25
CA PRO A 59 -13.00 -24.52 0.95
C PRO A 59 -13.16 -26.04 0.85
N LEU A 60 -12.16 -26.73 0.31
CA LEU A 60 -12.12 -28.18 0.22
C LEU A 60 -11.24 -28.74 1.34
N PRO A 61 -11.83 -29.35 2.40
CA PRO A 61 -11.07 -29.85 3.54
C PRO A 61 -10.19 -31.07 3.20
N ASP A 62 -10.68 -31.99 2.37
CA ASP A 62 -9.98 -33.24 2.00
C ASP A 62 -9.39 -33.17 0.58
N LYS A 63 -8.53 -32.18 0.34
CA LYS A 63 -7.90 -32.01 -0.98
C LYS A 63 -6.82 -33.06 -1.28
N PRO A 64 -6.66 -33.52 -2.53
CA PRO A 64 -5.56 -34.41 -2.92
C PRO A 64 -4.18 -33.80 -2.62
N ALA A 65 -3.22 -34.65 -2.23
CA ALA A 65 -1.86 -34.20 -1.89
C ALA A 65 -1.18 -33.43 -3.04
N ALA A 66 -1.38 -33.86 -4.29
CA ALA A 66 -0.84 -33.17 -5.46
C ALA A 66 -1.40 -31.76 -5.61
N GLN A 67 -2.71 -31.57 -5.40
CA GLN A 67 -3.35 -30.26 -5.45
C GLN A 67 -2.83 -29.35 -4.33
N ALA A 68 -2.71 -29.87 -3.10
CA ALA A 68 -2.16 -29.12 -1.98
C ALA A 68 -0.72 -28.65 -2.24
N GLN A 69 0.11 -29.51 -2.83
CA GLN A 69 1.49 -29.18 -3.18
C GLN A 69 1.56 -28.12 -4.28
N ALA A 70 0.70 -28.21 -5.31
CA ALA A 70 0.62 -27.20 -6.37
C ALA A 70 0.14 -25.84 -5.83
N GLU A 71 -0.81 -25.82 -4.88
CA GLU A 71 -1.22 -24.59 -4.20
C GLU A 71 -0.08 -23.98 -3.36
N GLU A 72 0.70 -24.80 -2.64
CA GLU A 72 1.85 -24.32 -1.88
C GLU A 72 2.91 -23.70 -2.80
N GLU A 73 3.21 -24.35 -3.92
CA GLU A 73 4.10 -23.82 -4.96
C GLU A 73 3.58 -22.49 -5.53
N LEU A 74 2.28 -22.39 -5.84
CA LEU A 74 1.64 -21.15 -6.26
C LEU A 74 1.85 -20.03 -5.23
N LEU A 75 1.62 -20.31 -3.94
CA LEU A 75 1.82 -19.34 -2.87
C LEU A 75 3.28 -18.90 -2.75
N MET A 76 4.24 -19.83 -2.87
CA MET A 76 5.66 -19.50 -2.85
C MET A 76 6.04 -18.56 -4.00
N ARG A 77 5.58 -18.84 -5.24
CA ARG A 77 5.83 -17.99 -6.40
C ARG A 77 5.21 -16.59 -6.23
N LEU A 78 3.98 -16.51 -5.71
CA LEU A 78 3.31 -15.24 -5.44
C LEU A 78 4.04 -14.41 -4.38
N VAL A 79 4.50 -15.04 -3.30
CA VAL A 79 5.28 -14.36 -2.25
C VAL A 79 6.62 -13.85 -2.80
N ALA A 80 7.27 -14.59 -3.70
CA ALA A 80 8.49 -14.14 -4.36
C ALA A 80 8.24 -12.89 -5.20
N ILE A 81 7.21 -12.90 -6.06
CA ILE A 81 6.82 -11.72 -6.85
C ILE A 81 6.46 -10.54 -5.94
N ASN A 82 5.71 -10.78 -4.86
CA ASN A 82 5.33 -9.71 -3.94
C ASN A 82 6.54 -9.05 -3.28
N LYS A 83 7.57 -9.82 -2.89
CA LYS A 83 8.83 -9.27 -2.37
C LYS A 83 9.54 -8.39 -3.40
N GLU A 84 9.56 -8.80 -4.66
CA GLU A 84 10.12 -7.99 -5.75
C GLU A 84 9.32 -6.69 -5.94
N ARG A 85 7.97 -6.77 -5.96
CA ARG A 85 7.09 -5.59 -6.04
C ARG A 85 7.37 -4.63 -4.89
N ALA A 86 7.42 -5.13 -3.65
CA ALA A 86 7.68 -4.33 -2.47
C ALA A 86 9.06 -3.63 -2.52
N ALA A 87 10.08 -4.31 -3.05
CA ALA A 87 11.40 -3.70 -3.24
C ALA A 87 11.40 -2.61 -4.32
N GLU A 88 10.65 -2.79 -5.41
CA GLU A 88 10.47 -1.78 -6.46
C GLU A 88 9.69 -0.56 -5.92
N GLU A 89 8.61 -0.78 -5.18
CA GLU A 89 7.79 0.27 -4.58
C GLU A 89 8.57 1.07 -3.54
N ALA A 90 9.43 0.42 -2.74
CA ALA A 90 10.34 1.11 -1.82
C ALA A 90 11.35 2.02 -2.54
N GLN A 91 11.64 1.77 -3.82
CA GLN A 91 12.45 2.62 -4.70
C GLN A 91 11.60 3.66 -5.47
N GLY A 92 10.30 3.75 -5.18
CA GLY A 92 9.37 4.65 -5.86
C GLY A 92 8.93 4.16 -7.25
N LYS A 93 9.17 2.90 -7.61
CA LYS A 93 8.74 2.31 -8.89
C LYS A 93 7.47 1.50 -8.68
N VAL A 94 6.31 2.05 -9.02
CA VAL A 94 5.04 1.34 -8.99
C VAL A 94 4.70 0.81 -10.38
N ARG A 95 4.31 -0.47 -10.47
CA ARG A 95 3.91 -1.11 -11.72
C ARG A 95 2.40 -1.16 -11.86
N TRP A 96 1.86 -0.17 -12.53
CA TRP A 96 0.44 -0.06 -12.82
C TRP A 96 0.03 -1.02 -13.95
N LEU A 97 -1.07 -1.76 -13.74
CA LEU A 97 -1.69 -2.59 -14.77
C LEU A 97 -2.32 -1.72 -15.87
N ARG A 98 -2.83 -0.55 -15.48
CA ARG A 98 -3.46 0.43 -16.37
C ARG A 98 -2.99 1.83 -15.95
N PRO A 99 -1.73 2.21 -16.26
CA PRO A 99 -1.15 3.48 -15.81
C PRO A 99 -2.05 4.68 -16.10
N GLU A 100 -2.69 4.70 -17.27
CA GLU A 100 -3.58 5.78 -17.71
C GLU A 100 -4.85 5.95 -16.86
N TYR A 101 -5.29 4.91 -16.14
CA TYR A 101 -6.42 4.97 -15.21
C TYR A 101 -6.00 4.98 -13.75
N GLN A 102 -4.94 4.27 -13.40
CA GLN A 102 -4.51 4.04 -12.02
C GLN A 102 -3.59 5.15 -11.51
N ALA A 103 -2.76 5.72 -12.39
CA ALA A 103 -1.88 6.84 -12.06
C ALA A 103 -1.81 7.84 -13.22
N PRO A 104 -2.94 8.50 -13.57
CA PRO A 104 -2.97 9.47 -14.66
C PRO A 104 -2.02 10.65 -14.46
N GLN A 105 -1.63 10.93 -13.21
CA GLN A 105 -0.69 11.99 -12.84
C GLN A 105 0.78 11.56 -12.95
N GLU A 106 1.09 10.26 -12.81
CA GLU A 106 2.44 9.72 -13.04
C GLU A 106 2.70 9.40 -14.53
N ALA A 107 1.64 9.16 -15.31
CA ALA A 107 1.70 8.93 -16.75
C ALA A 107 1.89 10.21 -17.59
N ALA A 108 1.69 11.40 -17.00
CA ALA A 108 2.11 12.66 -17.61
C ALA A 108 3.65 12.72 -17.61
N PRO A 109 4.33 13.23 -18.66
CA PRO A 109 5.78 13.24 -18.73
C PRO A 109 6.33 13.94 -17.49
N THR A 110 6.98 13.13 -16.65
CA THR A 110 7.57 13.57 -15.39
C THR A 110 8.64 14.60 -15.75
N GLN A 111 8.46 15.81 -15.21
CA GLN A 111 9.51 16.82 -15.23
C GLN A 111 10.81 16.18 -14.70
N ALA A 112 11.87 16.38 -15.46
CA ALA A 112 13.14 15.66 -15.41
C ALA A 112 13.72 15.41 -14.00
N GLU A 113 14.41 14.27 -13.90
CA GLU A 113 15.52 13.93 -13.02
C GLU A 113 15.80 14.91 -11.87
N MET A 114 15.55 14.45 -10.64
CA MET A 114 16.47 14.75 -9.55
C MET A 114 17.20 13.47 -9.18
N ALA A 115 18.45 13.39 -9.63
CA ALA A 115 19.42 12.40 -9.23
C ALA A 115 19.46 12.28 -7.70
N SER A 116 19.10 11.10 -7.20
CA SER A 116 19.38 10.74 -5.82
C SER A 116 20.89 10.53 -5.68
N ALA A 117 21.58 11.57 -5.21
CA ALA A 117 22.92 11.41 -4.69
C ALA A 117 22.81 10.69 -3.35
N THR A 118 23.16 9.41 -3.36
CA THR A 118 23.65 8.69 -2.17
C THR A 118 24.60 9.59 -1.41
N ARG A 119 24.24 9.98 -0.19
CA ARG A 119 25.19 10.51 0.79
C ARG A 119 25.23 9.56 1.97
N ALA A 120 26.20 8.67 1.88
CA ALA A 120 26.75 7.96 3.02
C ALA A 120 27.13 8.94 4.13
N ASP A 121 27.05 8.44 5.36
CA ASP A 121 27.54 9.03 6.59
C ASP A 121 28.76 9.93 6.39
N ALA A 122 28.57 11.20 6.70
CA ALA A 122 29.60 12.04 7.29
C ALA A 122 28.88 13.21 7.95
N ALA A 123 28.88 13.22 9.29
CA ALA A 123 28.71 14.46 10.03
C ALA A 123 29.73 15.48 9.52
N PRO A 124 29.30 16.73 9.30
CA PRO A 124 30.04 17.81 9.92
C PRO A 124 29.12 18.81 10.62
N ALA A 125 29.65 19.35 11.70
CA ALA A 125 29.10 20.48 12.40
C ALA A 125 29.06 21.76 11.53
N ALA A 126 28.09 22.62 11.87
CA ALA A 126 27.98 24.05 11.60
C ALA A 126 27.69 24.53 10.16
N ASP A 127 26.47 25.03 9.92
CA ASP A 127 26.23 26.48 10.06
C ASP A 127 24.72 26.80 10.19
N LYS A 128 24.36 27.54 11.25
CA LYS A 128 22.96 27.89 11.56
C LYS A 128 22.52 29.12 10.74
N THR A 129 22.10 28.94 9.49
CA THR A 129 21.23 29.92 8.85
C THR A 129 19.83 29.78 9.43
N LYS A 130 19.53 30.55 10.49
CA LYS A 130 18.19 30.64 11.09
C LYS A 130 17.15 30.91 9.99
N ALA A 131 16.12 30.07 9.89
CA ALA A 131 15.05 30.24 8.90
C ALA A 131 14.20 31.49 9.23
N SER A 132 13.68 32.18 8.22
CA SER A 132 12.71 33.27 8.46
C SER A 132 11.35 32.68 8.85
N TRP A 133 10.67 33.31 9.82
CA TRP A 133 9.31 32.92 10.19
C TRP A 133 8.36 33.06 8.98
N PRO A 134 7.69 31.99 8.54
CA PRO A 134 6.74 32.05 7.43
C PRO A 134 5.58 32.99 7.74
N LYS A 135 5.02 33.67 6.74
CA LYS A 135 3.80 34.50 6.91
C LYS A 135 2.50 33.71 6.69
N ASP A 136 2.60 32.57 6.01
CA ASP A 136 1.47 31.70 5.71
C ASP A 136 1.16 30.75 6.88
N LEU A 137 -0.11 30.69 7.29
CA LEU A 137 -0.54 29.98 8.49
C LEU A 137 -0.51 28.45 8.30
N ALA A 138 -0.81 27.96 7.09
CA ALA A 138 -0.70 26.53 6.78
C ALA A 138 0.76 26.06 6.86
N THR A 139 1.68 26.85 6.28
CA THR A 139 3.12 26.58 6.36
C THR A 139 3.65 26.64 7.80
N GLN A 140 3.17 27.58 8.62
CA GLN A 140 3.55 27.65 10.05
C GLN A 140 3.12 26.39 10.82
N VAL A 141 1.89 25.91 10.57
CA VAL A 141 1.33 24.72 11.22
C VAL A 141 2.10 23.46 10.85
N THR A 142 2.32 23.21 9.55
CA THR A 142 3.05 22.03 9.09
C THR A 142 4.47 22.00 9.65
N LEU A 143 5.15 23.15 9.64
CA LEU A 143 6.53 23.25 10.10
C LEU A 143 6.64 23.05 11.62
N LEU A 144 5.72 23.59 12.43
CA LEU A 144 5.68 23.33 13.87
C LEU A 144 5.31 21.87 14.18
N ARG A 145 4.37 21.28 13.44
CA ARG A 145 4.00 19.87 13.59
C ARG A 145 5.17 18.95 13.28
N ASP A 146 5.90 19.18 12.18
CA ASP A 146 7.01 18.34 11.78
C ASP A 146 8.18 18.44 12.80
N MET A 147 8.42 19.63 13.38
CA MET A 147 9.38 19.79 14.48
C MET A 147 8.94 19.06 15.77
N LEU A 148 7.66 19.14 16.13
CA LEU A 148 7.11 18.43 17.30
C LEU A 148 7.03 16.91 17.11
N ALA A 149 6.95 16.44 15.86
CA ALA A 149 6.99 15.01 15.52
C ALA A 149 8.39 14.42 15.70
N ALA A 150 9.44 15.21 15.48
CA ALA A 150 10.82 14.78 15.68
C ALA A 150 11.20 14.69 17.16
N SER A 151 10.77 15.65 17.98
CA SER A 151 10.99 15.64 19.43
C SER A 151 10.11 16.64 20.19
N PRO A 152 9.84 16.41 21.49
CA PRO A 152 9.18 17.40 22.33
C PRO A 152 10.01 18.68 22.45
N HIS A 153 9.37 19.84 22.27
CA HIS A 153 10.05 21.13 22.29
C HIS A 153 9.29 22.18 23.10
N SER A 154 10.00 23.08 23.77
CA SER A 154 9.39 24.27 24.38
C SER A 154 9.15 25.36 23.33
N ALA A 155 8.18 26.24 23.58
CA ALA A 155 7.85 27.35 22.68
C ALA A 155 9.05 28.28 22.43
N GLU A 156 9.90 28.49 23.45
CA GLU A 156 11.12 29.30 23.34
C GLU A 156 12.22 28.63 22.51
N SER A 157 12.34 27.31 22.62
CA SER A 157 13.27 26.52 21.81
C SER A 157 12.88 26.58 20.34
N LEU A 158 11.59 26.41 20.04
CA LEU A 158 11.04 26.53 18.68
C LEU A 158 11.25 27.94 18.11
N ALA A 159 10.91 28.99 18.87
CA ALA A 159 11.11 30.37 18.43
C ALA A 159 12.60 30.71 18.18
N SER A 160 13.53 30.10 18.93
CA SER A 160 14.97 30.34 18.78
C SER A 160 15.58 29.79 17.49
N GLN A 161 14.89 28.89 16.80
CA GLN A 161 15.29 28.34 15.50
C GLN A 161 15.01 29.32 14.34
N PHE A 162 14.17 30.34 14.56
CA PHE A 162 13.81 31.33 13.56
C PHE A 162 14.52 32.67 13.75
N LYS A 163 14.69 33.41 12.64
CA LYS A 163 15.12 34.81 12.66
C LYS A 163 14.13 35.64 13.48
N ARG A 164 14.67 36.53 14.31
CA ARG A 164 13.92 37.49 15.16
C ARG A 164 13.07 36.87 16.28
N LYS A 165 13.24 35.57 16.59
CA LYS A 165 12.60 34.88 17.72
C LYS A 165 11.10 35.24 17.87
N PRO A 166 10.24 34.81 16.94
CA PRO A 166 8.80 35.13 16.93
C PRO A 166 8.03 34.34 18.00
N VAL A 167 8.31 34.59 19.28
CA VAL A 167 7.73 33.84 20.42
C VAL A 167 6.20 33.91 20.40
N LYS A 168 5.63 35.10 20.11
CA LYS A 168 4.18 35.30 20.03
C LYS A 168 3.52 34.47 18.93
N GLY A 169 4.06 34.52 17.70
CA GLY A 169 3.50 33.76 16.57
C GLY A 169 3.60 32.25 16.77
N VAL A 170 4.71 31.76 17.33
CA VAL A 170 4.86 30.34 17.69
C VAL A 170 3.85 29.94 18.76
N SER A 171 3.66 30.76 19.80
CA SER A 171 2.69 30.45 20.87
C SER A 171 1.23 30.46 20.38
N GLU A 172 0.88 31.36 19.45
CA GLU A 172 -0.47 31.41 18.87
C GLU A 172 -0.77 30.16 18.06
N VAL A 173 0.16 29.68 17.24
CA VAL A 173 -0.02 28.47 16.42
C VAL A 173 -0.02 27.21 17.30
N LEU A 174 0.82 27.13 18.32
CA LEU A 174 0.80 26.01 19.27
C LEU A 174 -0.50 25.96 20.08
N SER A 175 -1.01 27.12 20.50
CA SER A 175 -2.32 27.22 21.16
C SER A 175 -3.47 26.79 20.23
N ALA A 176 -3.42 27.18 18.95
CA ALA A 176 -4.40 26.74 17.96
C ALA A 176 -4.34 25.22 17.71
N LEU A 177 -3.14 24.64 17.65
CA LEU A 177 -2.95 23.19 17.55
C LEU A 177 -3.44 22.44 18.79
N ALA A 178 -3.33 23.05 19.98
CA ALA A 178 -3.89 22.52 21.22
C ALA A 178 -5.42 22.54 21.22
N ALA A 179 -6.01 23.65 20.79
CA ALA A 179 -7.46 23.79 20.67
C ALA A 179 -8.06 22.79 19.66
N LEU A 180 -7.29 22.41 18.63
CA LEU A 180 -7.65 21.40 17.65
C LEU A 180 -7.35 19.95 18.12
N GLY A 181 -6.83 19.78 19.33
CA GLY A 181 -6.51 18.48 19.92
C GLY A 181 -5.30 17.78 19.30
N GLN A 182 -4.50 18.48 18.48
CA GLN A 182 -3.35 17.91 17.78
C GLN A 182 -2.04 18.01 18.57
N ALA A 183 -1.96 18.93 19.54
CA ALA A 183 -0.80 19.10 20.40
C ALA A 183 -1.22 19.25 21.87
N GLN A 184 -0.39 18.76 22.79
CA GLN A 184 -0.59 18.90 24.23
C GLN A 184 0.65 19.54 24.85
N GLN A 185 0.42 20.42 25.82
CA GLN A 185 1.47 20.99 26.65
C GLN A 185 1.65 20.13 27.91
N GLU A 186 2.86 19.64 28.14
CA GLU A 186 3.25 18.85 29.31
C GLU A 186 4.58 19.42 29.84
N ASN A 187 4.60 19.90 31.09
CA ASN A 187 5.80 20.46 31.74
C ASN A 187 6.57 21.49 30.88
N GLU A 188 5.86 22.49 30.33
CA GLU A 188 6.39 23.55 29.45
C GLU A 188 6.91 23.08 28.07
N GLN A 189 6.75 21.79 27.76
CA GLN A 189 7.07 21.20 26.47
C GLN A 189 5.78 20.88 25.71
N TRP A 190 5.81 21.13 24.41
CA TRP A 190 4.74 20.75 23.49
C TRP A 190 5.08 19.39 22.88
N ARG A 191 4.07 18.52 22.81
CA ARG A 191 4.12 17.22 22.13
C ARG A 191 2.91 17.05 21.25
N LEU A 192 3.02 16.27 20.18
CA LEU A 192 1.85 15.88 19.39
C LEU A 192 1.01 14.85 20.17
N VAL A 193 -0.31 15.03 20.14
CA VAL A 193 -1.27 14.04 20.63
C VAL A 193 -1.47 13.04 19.48
N ARG A 194 -1.24 11.77 19.77
CA ARG A 194 -1.39 10.67 18.80
C ARG A 194 -2.73 10.00 18.96
#